data_AF-A0A955ENB4-F1
#
_entry.id   AF-A0A955ENB4-F1
#
_cell.length_a   1.000
_cell.length_b   1.000
_cell.length_c   1.000
_cell.angle_alpha   90.00
_cell.angle_beta   90.00
_cell.angle_gamma   90.00
#
_symmetry.space_group_name_H-M   'P 1'
#
loop_
_entity.id
_entity.type
_entity.pdbx_description
1 polymer ?
#
loop_
_entity_poly.entity_id
_entity_poly.type
_entity_poly.pdbx_seq_one_letter_code
_entity_poly.pdbx_strand_id
1 'polypeptide(L)'
;MKFSPGRFNGLIANIAQQVAWWKTDRCPCRDPYSGGPTQGCPSCGGRGWVWTAQTAGTLFLSGMKAQSQWATFGLYQTGDVSVTLPSNSSVYALKDMDRVRFTDSSAGVNQTFTHGVDDTVLPFQIIQIDRVFVLNSSQLPQDLTIPTIHSDQTLTWASGQEPTTGQQYTLTGRAHPEYFVAYSSVEQDRAHHRGFALPRRIILRRFDLFGR
;
A
#
# COMPACT_ATOMS: atom_id res chain seq x y z
N MET A 1 13.12 33.15 -17.69
CA MET A 1 12.23 32.63 -16.61
C MET A 1 13.10 32.15 -15.45
N LYS A 2 12.89 32.63 -14.22
CA LYS A 2 13.53 32.05 -13.01
C LYS A 2 12.63 30.96 -12.45
N PHE A 3 13.12 29.72 -12.37
CA PHE A 3 12.41 28.63 -11.71
C PHE A 3 12.30 28.93 -10.21
N SER A 4 11.10 28.77 -9.64
CA SER A 4 10.82 28.96 -8.21
C SER A 4 10.22 27.68 -7.65
N PRO A 5 10.96 26.94 -6.79
CA PRO A 5 10.46 25.73 -6.15
C PRO A 5 9.14 25.96 -5.39
N GLY A 6 8.99 27.11 -4.72
CA GLY A 6 7.76 27.44 -3.99
C GLY A 6 6.52 27.56 -4.89
N ARG A 7 6.65 28.20 -6.07
CA ARG A 7 5.53 28.29 -7.03
C ARG A 7 5.14 26.94 -7.60
N PHE A 8 6.13 26.07 -7.86
CA PHE A 8 5.89 24.74 -8.38
C PHE A 8 5.26 23.82 -7.31
N ASN A 9 5.73 23.88 -6.06
CA ASN A 9 5.12 23.17 -4.94
C ASN A 9 3.68 23.64 -4.68
N GLY A 10 3.40 24.94 -4.82
CA GLY A 10 2.05 25.49 -4.72
C GLY A 10 1.10 24.98 -5.81
N LEU A 11 1.58 24.81 -7.05
CA LEU A 11 0.81 24.18 -8.12
C LEU A 11 0.49 22.72 -7.78
N ILE A 12 1.49 21.96 -7.33
CA ILE A 12 1.30 20.56 -6.94
C ILE A 12 0.29 20.45 -5.79
N ALA A 13 0.37 21.31 -4.78
CA ALA A 13 -0.51 21.24 -3.61
C ALA A 13 -2.01 21.23 -3.96
N ASN A 14 -2.41 21.90 -5.05
CA ASN A 14 -3.81 21.95 -5.50
C ASN A 14 -4.31 20.66 -6.18
N ILE A 15 -3.39 19.82 -6.65
CA ILE A 15 -3.69 18.57 -7.38
C ILE A 15 -3.10 17.34 -6.67
N ALA A 16 -2.48 17.56 -5.51
CA ALA A 16 -1.87 16.52 -4.71
C ALA A 16 -2.93 15.70 -3.99
N GLN A 17 -2.61 14.44 -3.74
CA GLN A 17 -3.39 13.53 -2.93
C GLN A 17 -2.74 13.41 -1.55
N GLN A 18 -3.58 13.30 -0.53
CA GLN A 18 -3.14 12.95 0.81
C GLN A 18 -2.77 11.48 0.85
N VAL A 19 -1.68 11.21 1.56
CA VAL A 19 -1.16 9.87 1.76
C VAL A 19 -0.73 9.66 3.20
N ALA A 20 -0.86 8.42 3.63
CA ALA A 20 -0.25 7.91 4.84
C ALA A 20 1.04 7.18 4.46
N TRP A 21 2.15 7.54 5.11
CA TRP A 21 3.48 7.01 4.84
C TRP A 21 4.03 6.29 6.06
N TRP A 22 4.57 5.10 5.84
CA TRP A 22 5.39 4.37 6.81
C TRP A 22 6.80 4.24 6.24
N LYS A 23 7.75 4.86 6.93
CA LYS A 23 9.17 4.71 6.61
C LYS A 23 9.60 3.30 7.01
N THR A 24 10.46 2.70 6.20
CA THR A 24 10.97 1.36 6.42
C THR A 24 12.46 1.39 6.71
N ASP A 25 12.89 0.72 7.77
CA ASP A 25 14.30 0.52 8.08
C ASP A 25 14.65 -0.97 8.02
N ARG A 26 15.89 -1.29 7.63
CA ARG A 26 16.37 -2.68 7.63
C ARG A 26 16.42 -3.16 9.08
N CYS A 27 15.78 -4.29 9.37
CA CYS A 27 15.95 -4.96 10.67
C CYS A 27 17.41 -5.42 10.81
N PRO A 28 18.09 -5.15 11.95
CA PRO A 28 19.45 -5.64 12.18
C PRO A 28 19.51 -7.14 12.47
N CYS A 29 18.35 -7.79 12.68
CA CYS A 29 18.24 -9.23 12.84
C CYS A 29 18.70 -9.96 11.56
N ARG A 30 19.92 -10.49 11.58
CA ARG A 30 20.52 -11.22 10.47
C ARG A 30 21.12 -12.51 10.98
N ASP A 31 20.77 -13.60 10.30
CA ASP A 31 21.42 -14.89 10.50
C ASP A 31 22.85 -14.81 9.96
N PRO A 32 23.89 -15.15 10.77
CA PRO A 32 25.28 -15.00 10.37
C PRO A 32 25.70 -15.86 9.16
N TYR A 33 24.99 -16.95 8.88
CA TYR A 33 25.35 -17.91 7.84
C TYR A 33 24.67 -17.60 6.49
N SER A 34 23.39 -17.25 6.53
CA SER A 34 22.58 -16.96 5.33
C SER A 34 22.51 -15.48 4.98
N GLY A 35 22.81 -14.58 5.93
CA GLY A 35 22.55 -13.15 5.78
C GLY A 35 21.06 -12.80 5.72
N GLY A 36 20.17 -13.79 5.92
CA GLY A 36 18.73 -13.62 5.93
C GLY A 36 18.20 -13.08 7.25
N PRO A 37 16.97 -12.56 7.31
CA PRO A 37 16.34 -12.22 8.57
C PRO A 37 16.05 -13.45 9.42
N THR A 38 16.32 -13.35 10.73
CA THR A 38 16.00 -14.42 11.68
C THR A 38 14.48 -14.62 11.77
N GLN A 39 14.01 -15.86 11.61
CA GLN A 39 12.60 -16.21 11.83
C GLN A 39 12.19 -15.86 13.27
N GLY A 40 10.98 -15.31 13.43
CA GLY A 40 10.44 -14.98 14.75
C GLY A 40 11.05 -13.74 15.42
N CYS A 41 11.84 -12.92 14.72
CA CYS A 41 12.34 -11.66 15.30
C CYS A 41 11.17 -10.79 15.80
N PRO A 42 11.12 -10.37 17.08
CA PRO A 42 10.01 -9.59 17.63
C PRO A 42 9.78 -8.26 16.91
N SER A 43 10.82 -7.67 16.31
CA SER A 43 10.74 -6.38 15.62
C SER A 43 10.21 -6.48 14.19
N CYS A 44 10.55 -7.54 13.45
CA CYS A 44 10.19 -7.65 12.02
C CYS A 44 9.39 -8.91 11.64
N GLY A 45 9.16 -9.83 12.58
CA GLY A 45 8.47 -11.11 12.34
C GLY A 45 9.18 -12.02 11.32
N GLY A 46 10.48 -11.83 11.08
CA GLY A 46 11.23 -12.54 10.04
C GLY A 46 11.17 -11.91 8.64
N ARG A 47 10.54 -10.73 8.47
CA ARG A 47 10.47 -10.02 7.17
C ARG A 47 11.76 -9.27 6.82
N GLY A 48 12.61 -8.98 7.82
CA GLY A 48 13.87 -8.27 7.64
C GLY A 48 13.77 -6.75 7.51
N TRP A 49 12.56 -6.21 7.67
CA TRP A 49 12.22 -4.80 7.59
C TRP A 49 11.31 -4.40 8.76
N VAL A 50 11.48 -3.18 9.26
CA VAL A 50 10.62 -2.58 10.29
C VAL A 50 10.01 -1.31 9.74
N TRP A 51 8.71 -1.13 9.96
CA TRP A 51 8.00 0.09 9.57
C TRP A 51 7.85 1.01 10.79
N THR A 52 8.09 2.30 10.60
CA THR A 52 7.89 3.32 11.64
C THR A 52 6.40 3.61 11.83
N ALA A 53 6.08 4.46 12.81
CA ALA A 53 4.75 5.06 12.91
C ALA A 53 4.37 5.80 11.61
N GLN A 54 3.06 5.84 11.35
CA GLN A 54 2.49 6.53 10.20
C GLN A 54 2.76 8.03 10.27
N THR A 55 3.16 8.61 9.14
CA THR A 55 3.30 10.06 8.94
C THR A 55 2.39 10.49 7.79
N ALA A 56 1.64 11.57 7.96
CA ALA A 56 0.82 12.13 6.89
C ALA A 56 1.70 12.93 5.91
N GLY A 57 1.35 12.94 4.63
CA GLY A 57 1.98 13.78 3.63
C GLY A 57 1.19 13.88 2.34
N THR A 58 1.74 14.64 1.40
CA THR A 58 1.11 14.89 0.09
C THR A 58 2.04 14.50 -1.05
N LEU A 59 1.47 13.91 -2.09
CA LEU A 59 2.17 13.64 -3.34
C LEU A 59 1.26 13.88 -4.54
N PHE A 60 1.86 14.07 -5.71
CA PHE A 60 1.11 14.21 -6.95
C PHE A 60 1.18 12.93 -7.77
N LEU A 61 0.02 12.35 -8.07
CA LEU A 61 -0.09 11.22 -8.97
C LEU A 61 0.12 11.70 -10.41
N SER A 62 1.30 11.44 -10.96
CA SER A 62 1.70 11.95 -12.28
C SER A 62 1.22 11.07 -13.44
N GLY A 63 0.81 9.82 -13.16
CA GLY A 63 0.19 8.94 -14.14
C GLY A 63 -0.03 7.52 -13.62
N MET A 64 -1.09 6.86 -14.10
CA MET A 64 -1.50 5.48 -13.76
C MET A 64 -1.51 4.50 -14.94
N LYS A 65 -1.13 4.91 -16.16
CA LYS A 65 -1.31 4.08 -17.36
C LYS A 65 -0.06 3.29 -17.72
N ALA A 66 -0.28 2.00 -18.03
CA ALA A 66 0.68 1.03 -18.53
C ALA A 66 1.77 1.69 -19.39
N GLN A 67 3.00 1.75 -18.85
CA GLN A 67 4.21 1.99 -19.64
C GLN A 67 4.43 0.76 -20.53
N SER A 68 3.58 0.60 -21.54
CA SER A 68 3.55 -0.55 -22.47
C SER A 68 4.86 -0.73 -23.24
N GLN A 69 5.68 0.31 -23.32
CA GLN A 69 7.00 0.24 -23.97
C GLN A 69 8.11 -0.25 -23.03
N TRP A 70 7.92 -0.22 -21.70
CA TRP A 70 8.95 -0.63 -20.72
C TRP A 70 8.59 -1.92 -19.97
N ALA A 71 7.33 -2.37 -20.06
CA ALA A 71 6.93 -3.72 -19.67
C ALA A 71 7.73 -4.80 -20.42
N THR A 72 8.18 -4.51 -21.64
CA THR A 72 9.07 -5.38 -22.44
C THR A 72 10.42 -5.65 -21.77
N PHE A 73 10.85 -4.80 -20.82
CA PHE A 73 12.10 -4.96 -20.07
C PHE A 73 11.90 -5.47 -18.63
N GLY A 74 10.69 -5.87 -18.24
CA GLY A 74 10.41 -6.43 -16.90
C GLY A 74 10.51 -5.44 -15.74
N LEU A 75 10.73 -4.15 -16.02
CA LEU A 75 10.93 -3.12 -14.99
C LEU A 75 9.62 -2.60 -14.39
N TYR A 76 8.48 -2.79 -15.06
CA TYR A 76 7.16 -2.29 -14.65
C TYR A 76 6.11 -3.39 -14.63
N GLN A 77 5.32 -3.43 -13.56
CA GLN A 77 4.22 -4.37 -13.38
C GLN A 77 2.87 -3.64 -13.47
N THR A 78 1.83 -4.35 -13.90
CA THR A 78 0.46 -3.81 -13.96
C THR A 78 0.04 -3.30 -12.59
N GLY A 79 -0.34 -2.02 -12.51
CA GLY A 79 -0.74 -1.38 -11.25
C GLY A 79 0.34 -0.52 -10.61
N ASP A 80 1.54 -0.42 -11.18
CA ASP A 80 2.52 0.58 -10.75
C ASP A 80 2.03 2.01 -11.02
N VAL A 81 2.32 2.92 -10.11
CA VAL A 81 1.98 4.34 -10.24
C VAL A 81 3.22 5.21 -10.17
N SER A 82 3.25 6.23 -11.02
CA SER A 82 4.31 7.23 -10.98
C SER A 82 3.84 8.43 -10.18
N VAL A 83 4.63 8.82 -9.18
CA VAL A 83 4.31 9.96 -8.32
C VAL A 83 5.42 11.00 -8.34
N THR A 84 5.04 12.25 -8.19
CA THR A 84 5.93 13.38 -7.98
C THR A 84 5.84 13.81 -6.52
N LEU A 85 6.99 13.90 -5.87
CA LEU A 85 7.13 14.22 -4.46
C LEU A 85 7.51 15.70 -4.31
N PRO A 86 6.63 16.55 -3.74
CA PRO A 86 6.95 17.94 -3.44
C PRO A 86 8.06 18.03 -2.39
N SER A 87 9.00 18.95 -2.57
CA SER A 87 10.12 19.11 -1.61
C SER A 87 9.70 19.65 -0.24
N ASN A 88 8.50 20.20 -0.12
CA ASN A 88 7.90 20.65 1.13
C ASN A 88 7.00 19.60 1.81
N SER A 89 6.96 18.36 1.29
CA SER A 89 6.15 17.28 1.83
C SER A 89 6.99 16.30 2.63
N SER A 90 6.44 15.72 3.70
CA SER A 90 7.12 14.69 4.51
C SER A 90 7.58 13.51 3.65
N VAL A 91 6.76 13.11 2.67
CA VAL A 91 7.05 12.01 1.75
C VAL A 91 8.17 12.31 0.76
N TYR A 92 8.75 13.51 0.76
CA TYR A 92 9.95 13.80 0.00
C TYR A 92 11.12 12.88 0.41
N ALA A 93 11.12 12.39 1.66
CA ALA A 93 12.12 11.47 2.18
C ALA A 93 11.81 9.98 1.92
N LEU A 94 10.82 9.66 1.07
CA LEU A 94 10.51 8.28 0.69
C LEU A 94 11.77 7.54 0.21
N LYS A 95 11.90 6.28 0.58
CA LYS A 95 13.01 5.43 0.13
C LYS A 95 12.52 4.03 -0.17
N ASP A 96 13.40 3.20 -0.73
CA ASP A 96 13.08 1.84 -1.12
C ASP A 96 12.37 1.09 0.02
N MET A 97 11.32 0.34 -0.35
CA MET A 97 10.50 -0.44 0.57
C MET A 97 9.63 0.36 1.55
N ASP A 98 9.65 1.70 1.52
CA ASP A 98 8.67 2.51 2.23
C ASP A 98 7.26 2.20 1.74
N ARG A 99 6.29 2.19 2.67
CA ARG A 99 4.88 1.93 2.37
C ARG A 99 4.11 3.24 2.30
N VAL A 100 3.27 3.37 1.28
CA VAL A 100 2.41 4.54 1.05
C VAL A 100 0.98 4.07 0.81
N ARG A 101 0.04 4.61 1.58
CA ARG A 101 -1.41 4.41 1.39
C ARG A 101 -2.04 5.71 0.93
N PHE A 102 -2.84 5.63 -0.12
CA PHE A 102 -3.58 6.79 -0.63
C PHE A 102 -4.88 6.94 0.15
N THR A 103 -5.02 8.02 0.92
CA THR A 103 -6.20 8.23 1.79
C THR A 103 -7.36 8.87 1.05
N ASP A 104 -7.10 9.55 -0.07
CA ASP A 104 -8.15 10.20 -0.86
C ASP A 104 -8.60 9.35 -2.05
N SER A 105 -8.00 8.16 -2.22
CA SER A 105 -8.31 7.23 -3.31
C SER A 105 -8.84 5.92 -2.77
N SER A 106 -9.68 5.27 -3.58
CA SER A 106 -10.17 3.92 -3.31
C SER A 106 -9.99 3.03 -4.52
N ALA A 107 -9.77 1.75 -4.27
CA ALA A 107 -9.69 0.70 -5.28
C ALA A 107 -10.68 -0.41 -4.93
N GLY A 108 -11.17 -1.11 -5.96
CA GLY A 108 -12.01 -2.29 -5.76
C GLY A 108 -11.23 -3.40 -5.07
N VAL A 109 -11.84 -4.02 -4.07
CA VAL A 109 -11.35 -5.26 -3.45
C VAL A 109 -12.32 -6.40 -3.74
N ASN A 110 -11.75 -7.56 -3.99
CA ASN A 110 -12.44 -8.83 -4.13
C ASN A 110 -11.48 -9.89 -3.58
N GLN A 111 -11.72 -10.34 -2.36
CA GLN A 111 -10.82 -11.24 -1.66
C GLN A 111 -11.59 -12.31 -0.90
N THR A 112 -11.09 -13.53 -1.02
CA THR A 112 -11.57 -14.69 -0.27
C THR A 112 -10.75 -14.84 1.00
N PHE A 113 -11.44 -15.14 2.09
CA PHE A 113 -10.90 -15.40 3.41
C PHE A 113 -11.48 -16.72 3.94
N THR A 114 -10.81 -17.29 4.92
CA THR A 114 -11.23 -18.44 5.71
C THR A 114 -11.56 -17.98 7.13
N HIS A 115 -12.83 -18.10 7.52
CA HIS A 115 -13.30 -17.56 8.78
C HIS A 115 -12.61 -18.21 10.00
N GLY A 116 -12.06 -17.39 10.89
CA GLY A 116 -11.29 -17.81 12.07
C GLY A 116 -9.81 -18.14 11.79
N VAL A 117 -9.32 -17.90 10.57
CA VAL A 117 -7.92 -18.19 10.18
C VAL A 117 -7.19 -16.93 9.73
N ASP A 118 -7.69 -16.26 8.68
CA ASP A 118 -7.01 -15.12 8.02
C ASP A 118 -7.91 -13.87 7.95
N ASP A 119 -9.02 -13.85 8.68
CA ASP A 119 -10.01 -12.78 8.69
C ASP A 119 -10.14 -12.00 10.01
N THR A 120 -9.27 -12.29 10.99
CA THR A 120 -9.30 -11.61 12.29
C THR A 120 -9.08 -10.11 12.14
N VAL A 121 -8.15 -9.71 11.28
CA VAL A 121 -7.86 -8.31 10.93
C VAL A 121 -7.61 -8.24 9.43
N LEU A 122 -8.34 -7.39 8.72
CA LEU A 122 -8.16 -7.28 7.28
C LEU A 122 -6.76 -6.73 6.94
N PRO A 123 -6.08 -7.30 5.93
CA PRO A 123 -4.72 -6.90 5.56
C PRO A 123 -4.65 -5.57 4.79
N PHE A 124 -5.78 -4.88 4.63
CA PHE A 124 -5.90 -3.59 3.94
C PHE A 124 -6.91 -2.72 4.67
N GLN A 125 -6.82 -1.40 4.44
CA GLN A 125 -7.77 -0.46 4.99
C GLN A 125 -9.03 -0.42 4.13
N ILE A 126 -10.02 -1.23 4.51
CA ILE A 126 -11.33 -1.22 3.88
C ILE A 126 -12.10 0.05 4.24
N ILE A 127 -12.83 0.57 3.26
CA ILE A 127 -13.68 1.75 3.38
C ILE A 127 -15.14 1.32 3.44
N GLN A 128 -15.49 0.38 2.57
CA GLN A 128 -16.86 -0.08 2.38
C GLN A 128 -16.85 -1.54 1.93
N ILE A 129 -17.79 -2.32 2.44
CA ILE A 129 -18.11 -3.66 1.96
C ILE A 129 -19.39 -3.55 1.14
N ASP A 130 -19.35 -4.01 -0.10
CA ASP A 130 -20.49 -4.02 -1.01
C ASP A 130 -21.23 -5.36 -0.95
N ARG A 131 -20.49 -6.46 -0.74
CA ARG A 131 -21.04 -7.81 -0.70
C ARG A 131 -20.14 -8.75 0.10
N VAL A 132 -20.78 -9.65 0.82
CA VAL A 132 -20.15 -10.82 1.42
C VAL A 132 -20.96 -12.04 1.00
N PHE A 133 -20.29 -13.09 0.52
CA PHE A 133 -20.97 -14.31 0.15
C PHE A 133 -20.13 -15.56 0.41
N VAL A 134 -20.83 -16.66 0.66
CA VAL A 134 -20.28 -18.03 0.75
C VAL A 134 -20.82 -18.87 -0.39
N LEU A 135 -20.26 -20.06 -0.60
CA LEU A 135 -20.89 -21.08 -1.42
C LEU A 135 -21.76 -21.97 -0.53
N ASN A 136 -23.02 -22.17 -0.93
CA ASN A 136 -23.93 -23.07 -0.25
C ASN A 136 -23.63 -24.55 -0.60
N SER A 137 -24.42 -25.48 -0.05
CA SER A 137 -24.28 -26.92 -0.32
C SER A 137 -24.40 -27.30 -1.80
N SER A 138 -25.06 -26.46 -2.61
CA SER A 138 -25.22 -26.61 -4.06
C SER A 138 -24.15 -25.88 -4.87
N GLN A 139 -23.08 -25.38 -4.22
CA GLN A 139 -22.00 -24.60 -4.85
C GLN A 139 -22.48 -23.30 -5.52
N LEU A 140 -23.59 -22.73 -5.06
CA LEU A 140 -24.11 -21.46 -5.54
C LEU A 140 -23.77 -20.34 -4.54
N PRO A 141 -23.50 -19.10 -5.00
CA PRO A 141 -23.29 -17.96 -4.13
C PRO A 141 -24.52 -17.69 -3.26
N GLN A 142 -24.30 -17.63 -1.94
CA GLN A 142 -25.28 -17.22 -0.94
C GLN A 142 -24.74 -16.00 -0.21
N ASP A 143 -25.48 -14.89 -0.30
CA ASP A 143 -25.10 -13.64 0.34
C ASP A 143 -25.30 -13.72 1.86
N LEU A 144 -24.34 -13.16 2.58
CA LEU A 144 -24.37 -12.98 4.02
C LEU A 144 -24.65 -11.53 4.38
N THR A 145 -25.01 -11.32 5.65
CA THR A 145 -25.14 -9.97 6.20
C THR A 145 -23.77 -9.29 6.21
N ILE A 146 -23.72 -8.03 5.80
CA ILE A 146 -22.48 -7.24 5.79
C ILE A 146 -22.03 -6.99 7.24
N PRO A 147 -20.79 -7.36 7.61
CA PRO A 147 -20.28 -7.12 8.96
C PRO A 147 -19.99 -5.63 9.18
N THR A 148 -19.98 -5.22 10.44
CA THR A 148 -19.50 -3.90 10.85
C THR A 148 -17.98 -3.88 10.81
N ILE A 149 -17.42 -2.82 10.22
CA ILE A 149 -15.98 -2.61 10.11
C ILE A 149 -15.53 -1.69 11.25
N HIS A 150 -14.53 -2.12 12.02
CA HIS A 150 -13.93 -1.29 13.06
C HIS A 150 -12.71 -0.52 12.56
N SER A 151 -12.30 0.49 13.33
CA SER A 151 -11.14 1.32 13.00
C SER A 151 -9.83 0.53 12.86
N ASP A 152 -9.68 -0.56 13.60
CA ASP A 152 -8.55 -1.48 13.57
C ASP A 152 -8.64 -2.53 12.46
N GLN A 153 -9.66 -2.46 11.61
CA GLN A 153 -9.94 -3.38 10.51
C GLN A 153 -10.37 -4.79 10.95
N THR A 154 -10.82 -4.93 12.20
CA THR A 154 -11.56 -6.12 12.63
C THR A 154 -13.00 -6.07 12.11
N LEU A 155 -13.60 -7.25 11.91
CA LEU A 155 -14.98 -7.41 11.47
C LEU A 155 -15.84 -7.90 12.62
N THR A 156 -17.04 -7.34 12.77
CA THR A 156 -18.05 -7.86 13.69
C THR A 156 -19.32 -8.21 12.93
N TRP A 157 -19.73 -9.47 13.06
CA TRP A 157 -20.91 -10.01 12.42
C TRP A 157 -22.13 -9.85 13.33
N ALA A 158 -23.32 -9.79 12.73
CA ALA A 158 -24.55 -9.97 13.48
C ALA A 158 -24.60 -11.42 14.03
N SER A 159 -25.13 -11.60 15.23
CA SER A 159 -25.18 -12.90 15.89
C SER A 159 -25.79 -13.98 14.99
N GLY A 160 -25.04 -15.06 14.75
CA GLY A 160 -25.46 -16.18 13.90
C GLY A 160 -25.51 -15.89 12.40
N GLN A 161 -24.94 -14.78 11.95
CA GLN A 161 -24.82 -14.41 10.53
C GLN A 161 -23.37 -14.43 10.03
N GLU A 162 -22.44 -14.85 10.88
CA GLU A 162 -21.05 -15.08 10.49
C GLU A 162 -20.90 -16.36 9.65
N PRO A 163 -19.88 -16.43 8.77
CA PRO A 163 -19.50 -17.69 8.15
C PRO A 163 -19.17 -18.73 9.22
N THR A 164 -19.34 -20.01 8.93
CA THR A 164 -18.93 -21.05 9.89
C THR A 164 -17.41 -21.02 10.04
N THR A 165 -16.87 -21.29 11.24
CA THR A 165 -15.41 -21.38 11.43
C THR A 165 -14.78 -22.38 10.45
N GLY A 166 -13.74 -21.95 9.73
CA GLY A 166 -13.10 -22.70 8.65
C GLY A 166 -13.79 -22.60 7.28
N GLN A 167 -14.96 -21.96 7.19
CA GLN A 167 -15.65 -21.74 5.92
C GLN A 167 -15.00 -20.59 5.15
N GLN A 168 -14.81 -20.80 3.85
CA GLN A 168 -14.37 -19.74 2.97
C GLN A 168 -15.53 -18.82 2.57
N TYR A 169 -15.28 -17.53 2.63
CA TYR A 169 -16.20 -16.50 2.17
C TYR A 169 -15.46 -15.45 1.35
N THR A 170 -16.16 -14.81 0.42
CA THR A 170 -15.61 -13.73 -0.38
C THR A 170 -16.21 -12.40 0.03
N LEU A 171 -15.35 -11.42 0.23
CA LEU A 171 -15.70 -10.03 0.48
C LEU A 171 -15.37 -9.21 -0.76
N THR A 172 -16.33 -8.41 -1.21
CA THR A 172 -16.12 -7.39 -2.24
C THR A 172 -16.43 -6.00 -1.71
N GLY A 173 -15.70 -4.99 -2.18
CA GLY A 173 -15.87 -3.63 -1.67
C GLY A 173 -14.87 -2.63 -2.22
N ARG A 174 -14.58 -1.62 -1.39
CA ARG A 174 -13.61 -0.55 -1.66
C ARG A 174 -12.61 -0.44 -0.52
N ALA A 175 -11.33 -0.31 -0.84
CA ALA A 175 -10.26 -0.09 0.13
C ALA A 175 -9.30 1.01 -0.33
N HIS A 176 -8.59 1.63 0.61
CA HIS A 176 -7.50 2.53 0.27
C HIS A 176 -6.34 1.72 -0.33
N PRO A 177 -5.86 2.06 -1.53
CA PRO A 177 -4.79 1.30 -2.16
C PRO A 177 -3.46 1.58 -1.44
N GLU A 178 -2.72 0.50 -1.19
CA GLU A 178 -1.37 0.54 -0.64
C GLU A 178 -0.35 0.19 -1.70
N TYR A 179 0.76 0.92 -1.67
CA TYR A 179 1.90 0.75 -2.55
C TYR A 179 3.18 0.78 -1.73
N PHE A 180 4.26 0.26 -2.31
CA PHE A 180 5.61 0.40 -1.77
C PHE A 180 6.54 1.00 -2.81
N VAL A 181 7.57 1.70 -2.35
CA VAL A 181 8.60 2.27 -3.24
C VAL A 181 9.42 1.13 -3.84
N ALA A 182 9.48 1.07 -5.17
CA ALA A 182 10.25 0.05 -5.89
C ALA A 182 11.76 0.29 -5.73
N TYR A 183 12.53 -0.79 -5.50
CA TYR A 183 13.98 -0.84 -5.18
C TYR A 183 14.91 -0.12 -6.17
N SER A 184 14.42 0.29 -7.34
CA SER A 184 15.18 0.98 -8.39
C SER A 184 14.72 2.41 -8.64
N SER A 185 13.68 2.87 -7.94
CA SER A 185 13.01 4.13 -8.25
C SER A 185 13.57 5.34 -7.53
N VAL A 186 14.43 5.13 -6.53
CA VAL A 186 15.10 6.18 -5.78
C VAL A 186 16.46 6.45 -6.44
N GLU A 187 16.41 6.99 -7.66
CA GLU A 187 17.62 7.55 -8.28
C GLU A 187 18.13 8.72 -7.43
N GLN A 188 19.45 8.86 -7.38
CA GLN A 188 20.21 9.94 -6.75
C GLN A 188 19.54 11.31 -6.95
N ASP A 189 19.55 12.16 -5.90
CA ASP A 189 19.08 13.54 -6.00
C ASP A 189 19.72 14.23 -7.21
N ARG A 190 18.89 14.59 -8.19
CA ARG A 190 19.36 15.33 -9.35
C ARG A 190 19.67 16.75 -8.89
N ALA A 191 20.94 17.02 -8.57
CA ALA A 191 21.44 18.32 -8.13
C ALA A 191 21.44 19.38 -9.26
N HIS A 192 20.36 19.48 -10.02
CA HIS A 192 20.13 20.59 -10.94
C HIS A 192 19.77 21.85 -10.12
N HIS A 193 20.19 23.01 -10.60
CA HIS A 193 20.00 24.31 -9.92
C HIS A 193 20.69 24.44 -8.54
N ARG A 194 22.01 24.21 -8.45
CA ARG A 194 22.82 24.56 -7.25
C ARG A 194 22.38 23.86 -5.95
N GLY A 195 21.84 22.64 -6.04
CA GLY A 195 21.49 21.83 -4.86
C GLY A 195 20.15 22.17 -4.21
N PHE A 196 19.27 22.92 -4.86
CA PHE A 196 17.90 23.06 -4.38
C PHE A 196 17.17 21.70 -4.40
N ALA A 197 16.39 21.42 -3.36
CA ALA A 197 15.50 20.27 -3.31
C ALA A 197 14.35 20.48 -4.32
N LEU A 198 14.53 19.90 -5.51
CA LEU A 198 13.54 19.90 -6.57
C LEU A 198 12.57 18.74 -6.36
N PRO A 199 11.30 18.88 -6.74
CA PRO A 199 10.38 17.76 -6.74
C PRO A 199 10.96 16.58 -7.52
N ARG A 200 10.89 15.40 -6.92
CA ARG A 200 11.46 14.18 -7.48
C ARG A 200 10.36 13.23 -7.88
N ARG A 201 10.63 12.41 -8.89
CA ARG A 201 9.69 11.42 -9.40
C ARG A 201 10.14 10.05 -8.93
N ILE A 202 9.22 9.28 -8.35
CA ILE A 202 9.45 7.89 -7.97
C ILE A 202 8.33 7.00 -8.49
N ILE A 203 8.57 5.70 -8.47
CA ILE A 203 7.60 4.68 -8.85
C ILE A 203 7.16 3.93 -7.61
N LEU A 204 5.86 3.91 -7.37
CA LEU A 204 5.25 3.10 -6.35
C LEU A 204 4.65 1.86 -7.00
N ARG A 205 4.91 0.70 -6.41
CA ARG A 205 4.43 -0.59 -6.87
C ARG A 205 3.46 -1.18 -5.86
N ARG A 206 2.38 -1.75 -6.39
CA ARG A 206 1.48 -2.58 -5.59
C ARG A 206 2.12 -3.95 -5.43
N PHE A 207 2.96 -4.10 -4.41
CA PHE A 207 3.67 -5.34 -4.16
C PHE A 207 2.75 -6.38 -3.51
N ASP A 208 2.68 -7.55 -4.14
CA ASP A 208 2.20 -8.79 -3.51
C ASP A 208 3.42 -9.60 -3.00
N LEU A 209 4.32 -8.94 -2.25
CA LEU A 209 5.71 -9.42 -2.08
C LEU A 209 5.94 -10.26 -0.82
N PHE A 210 4.97 -10.36 0.08
CA PHE A 210 5.14 -11.11 1.33
C PHE A 210 4.27 -12.37 1.42
N GLY A 211 3.49 -12.68 0.38
CA GLY A 211 2.31 -13.50 0.58
C GLY A 211 1.32 -12.78 1.51
N ARG A 212 0.05 -13.09 1.37
CA ARG A 212 -0.94 -12.71 2.37
C ARG A 212 -0.95 -13.78 3.45
#